data_AF-A0A1I6IEY0-F1
#
_entry.id   AF-A0A1I6IEY0-F1
#
_cell.length_a   1.000
_cell.length_b   1.000
_cell.length_c   1.000
_cell.angle_alpha   90.00
_cell.angle_beta   90.00
_cell.angle_gamma   90.00
#
_symmetry.space_group_name_H-M   'P 1'
#
loop_
_entity.id
_entity.type
_entity.pdbx_description
1 polymer ?
#
loop_
_entity_poly.entity_id
_entity_poly.type
_entity_poly.pdbx_seq_one_letter_code
_entity_poly.pdbx_strand_id
1 'polypeptide(L)'
;MDKYDVLTIVLSFIAIAFSWYANNQAVRANTIAENANRTNIKMFKRQGVIDLHMAWSDIYDIDEDNLITPHIVKAINALSLTASLWNHDVIEKPILYQSYWMPYKKLFDQIDSIDKLVPGKQEKCKDLLSRDIKKAYSGMNNTDLSKVLTTNL
;
A
#
# COMPACT_ATOMS: atom_id res chain seq x y z
N MET A 1 -3.45 -67.06 -10.52
CA MET A 1 -3.18 -65.62 -10.62
C MET A 1 -3.13 -65.30 -12.10
N ASP A 2 -4.16 -64.64 -12.60
CA ASP A 2 -4.28 -64.39 -14.04
C ASP A 2 -3.29 -63.30 -14.47
N LYS A 3 -2.89 -63.34 -15.75
CA LYS A 3 -1.95 -62.34 -16.31
C LYS A 3 -2.43 -60.90 -16.10
N TYR A 4 -3.74 -60.71 -16.03
CA TYR A 4 -4.39 -59.41 -15.80
C TYR A 4 -4.28 -58.93 -14.34
N ASP A 5 -4.25 -59.84 -13.36
CA ASP A 5 -4.08 -59.49 -11.95
C ASP A 5 -2.66 -58.95 -11.69
N VAL A 6 -1.66 -59.62 -12.26
CA VAL A 6 -0.24 -59.20 -12.18
C VAL A 6 -0.05 -57.81 -12.81
N LEU A 7 -0.67 -57.57 -13.97
CA LEU A 7 -0.62 -56.29 -14.67
C LEU A 7 -1.24 -55.16 -13.82
N THR A 8 -2.38 -55.42 -13.19
CA THR A 8 -3.11 -54.44 -12.37
C THR A 8 -2.32 -54.05 -11.11
N ILE A 9 -1.66 -55.02 -10.48
CA ILE A 9 -0.78 -54.78 -9.32
C ILE A 9 0.40 -53.89 -9.72
N VAL A 10 1.06 -54.18 -10.83
CA VAL A 10 2.21 -53.39 -11.32
C VAL A 10 1.80 -51.96 -11.66
N LEU A 11 0.66 -51.77 -12.34
CA LEU A 11 0.14 -50.43 -12.65
C LEU A 11 -0.20 -49.62 -11.39
N SER A 12 -0.71 -50.28 -10.35
CA SER A 12 -1.04 -49.63 -9.07
C SER A 12 0.22 -49.12 -8.35
N PHE A 13 1.31 -49.90 -8.33
CA PHE A 13 2.58 -49.45 -7.75
C PHE A 13 3.20 -48.27 -8.51
N ILE A 14 3.12 -48.28 -9.84
CA ILE A 14 3.58 -47.19 -10.69
C ILE A 14 2.76 -45.91 -10.41
N ALA A 15 1.45 -46.03 -10.28
CA ALA A 15 0.57 -44.90 -9.94
C ALA A 15 0.91 -44.30 -8.57
N ILE A 16 1.20 -45.13 -7.56
CA ILE A 16 1.63 -44.67 -6.23
C ILE A 16 2.96 -43.90 -6.31
N ALA A 17 3.93 -44.42 -7.07
CA ALA A 17 5.22 -43.76 -7.26
C ALA A 17 5.08 -42.39 -7.94
N PHE A 18 4.25 -42.30 -8.98
CA PHE A 18 3.93 -41.02 -9.64
C PHE A 18 3.20 -40.06 -8.70
N SER A 19 2.25 -40.54 -7.91
CA SER A 19 1.53 -39.72 -6.92
C SER A 19 2.48 -39.15 -5.86
N TRP A 20 3.42 -39.95 -5.35
CA TRP A 20 4.42 -39.49 -4.39
C TRP A 20 5.36 -38.43 -4.98
N TYR A 21 5.84 -38.66 -6.22
CA TYR A 21 6.67 -37.69 -6.93
C TYR A 21 5.92 -36.38 -7.19
N ALA A 22 4.67 -36.46 -7.65
CA ALA A 22 3.82 -35.29 -7.88
C ALA A 22 3.55 -34.51 -6.59
N ASN A 23 3.27 -35.19 -5.48
CA ASN A 23 3.05 -34.56 -4.18
C ASN A 23 4.30 -33.83 -3.67
N ASN A 24 5.48 -34.44 -3.81
CA ASN A 24 6.74 -33.79 -3.43
C ASN A 24 7.01 -32.54 -4.28
N GLN A 25 6.73 -32.60 -5.58
CA GLN A 25 6.81 -31.42 -6.45
C GLN A 25 5.78 -30.35 -6.08
N ALA A 26 4.56 -30.73 -5.71
CA ALA A 26 3.53 -29.79 -5.27
C ALA A 26 3.91 -29.08 -3.96
N VAL A 27 4.50 -29.79 -2.99
CA VAL A 27 5.00 -29.19 -1.74
C VAL A 27 6.14 -28.19 -2.03
N ARG A 28 7.07 -28.54 -2.92
CA ARG A 28 8.13 -27.63 -3.36
C ARG A 28 7.57 -26.41 -4.10
N ALA A 29 6.60 -26.60 -4.98
CA ALA A 29 5.94 -25.51 -5.69
C ALA A 29 5.20 -24.58 -4.72
N ASN A 30 4.51 -25.13 -3.72
CA ASN A 30 3.80 -24.34 -2.73
C ASN A 30 4.76 -23.52 -1.85
N THR A 31 5.87 -24.11 -1.40
CA THR A 31 6.89 -23.38 -0.63
C THR A 31 7.58 -22.28 -1.45
N ILE A 32 7.86 -22.52 -2.74
CA ILE A 32 8.37 -21.50 -3.65
C ILE A 32 7.32 -20.38 -3.85
N ALA A 33 6.06 -20.73 -4.05
CA ALA A 33 4.97 -19.77 -4.20
C ALA A 33 4.78 -18.92 -2.94
N GLU A 34 4.84 -19.51 -1.74
CA GLU A 34 4.78 -18.80 -0.47
C GLU A 34 5.96 -17.82 -0.32
N ASN A 35 7.18 -18.27 -0.63
CA ASN A 35 8.37 -17.40 -0.58
C ASN A 35 8.31 -16.27 -1.61
N ALA A 36 7.83 -16.55 -2.82
CA ALA A 36 7.61 -15.55 -3.86
C ALA A 36 6.55 -14.54 -3.42
N ASN A 37 5.43 -14.99 -2.85
CA ASN A 37 4.38 -14.10 -2.34
C ASN A 37 4.90 -13.18 -1.22
N ARG A 38 5.64 -13.73 -0.25
CA ARG A 38 6.29 -12.93 0.82
C ARG A 38 7.25 -11.90 0.25
N THR A 39 8.00 -12.26 -0.80
CA THR A 39 8.93 -11.34 -1.47
C THR A 39 8.20 -10.23 -2.20
N ASN A 40 7.14 -10.56 -2.94
CA ASN A 40 6.29 -9.60 -3.64
C ASN A 40 5.69 -8.60 -2.64
N ILE A 41 5.14 -9.05 -1.51
CA ILE A 41 4.61 -8.17 -0.46
C ILE A 41 5.69 -7.19 0.04
N LYS A 42 6.91 -7.68 0.30
CA LYS A 42 8.03 -6.81 0.73
C LYS A 42 8.41 -5.79 -0.34
N MET A 43 8.43 -6.19 -1.61
CA MET A 43 8.72 -5.29 -2.73
C MET A 43 7.64 -4.23 -2.89
N PHE A 44 6.35 -4.58 -2.81
CA PHE A 44 5.24 -3.63 -2.85
C PHE A 44 5.31 -2.61 -1.71
N LYS A 45 5.60 -3.06 -0.48
CA LYS A 45 5.82 -2.17 0.67
C LYS A 45 6.94 -1.17 0.41
N ARG A 46 8.08 -1.64 -0.11
CA ARG A 46 9.23 -0.78 -0.44
C ARG A 46 8.92 0.21 -1.55
N GLN A 47 8.26 -0.24 -2.62
CA GLN A 47 7.86 0.64 -3.71
C GLN A 47 6.93 1.73 -3.22
N GLY A 48 5.93 1.39 -2.40
CA GLY A 48 5.03 2.38 -1.80
C GLY A 48 5.77 3.43 -0.94
N VAL A 49 6.79 3.02 -0.17
CA VAL A 49 7.62 3.96 0.60
C VAL A 49 8.46 4.87 -0.31
N ILE A 50 9.05 4.32 -1.37
CA ILE A 50 9.83 5.10 -2.35
C ILE A 50 8.93 6.12 -3.07
N ASP A 51 7.79 5.67 -3.58
CA ASP A 51 6.82 6.53 -4.26
C ASP A 51 6.33 7.64 -3.33
N LEU A 52 6.15 7.33 -2.03
CA LEU A 52 5.81 8.32 -1.03
C LEU A 52 6.92 9.35 -0.84
N HIS A 53 8.18 8.93 -0.64
CA HIS A 53 9.31 9.86 -0.56
C HIS A 53 9.42 10.75 -1.80
N MET A 54 9.21 10.18 -2.99
CA MET A 54 9.23 10.93 -4.25
C MET A 54 8.04 11.89 -4.36
N ALA A 55 6.85 11.50 -3.92
CA ALA A 55 5.67 12.39 -3.95
C ALA A 55 5.83 13.59 -3.00
N TRP A 56 6.48 13.37 -1.85
CA TRP A 56 6.81 14.41 -0.89
C TRP A 56 8.07 15.21 -1.27
N SER A 57 8.87 14.74 -2.24
CA SER A 57 10.00 15.50 -2.78
C SER A 57 9.50 16.68 -3.61
N ASP A 58 9.99 17.88 -3.29
CA ASP A 58 9.58 19.17 -3.86
C ASP A 58 8.08 19.48 -3.77
N ILE A 59 7.47 19.21 -2.62
CA ILE A 59 6.26 19.93 -2.22
C ILE A 59 6.67 21.26 -1.61
N TYR A 60 6.27 22.34 -2.27
CA TYR A 60 6.45 23.70 -1.77
C TYR A 60 5.25 24.10 -0.91
N ASP A 61 5.47 25.05 0.01
CA ASP A 61 4.37 25.70 0.71
C ASP A 61 3.48 26.42 -0.33
N ILE A 62 2.17 26.31 -0.16
CA ILE A 62 1.18 26.92 -1.07
C ILE A 62 1.02 28.39 -0.72
N ASP A 63 1.47 29.27 -1.61
CA ASP A 63 1.23 30.71 -1.52
C ASP A 63 -0.24 31.01 -1.88
N GLU A 64 -1.01 31.45 -0.89
CA GLU A 64 -2.43 31.75 -1.08
C GLU A 64 -2.65 32.96 -2.00
N ASP A 65 -1.71 33.90 -2.07
CA ASP A 65 -1.81 35.12 -2.86
C ASP A 65 -1.33 34.91 -4.29
N ASN A 66 -0.46 33.92 -4.50
CA ASN A 66 0.01 33.50 -5.81
C ASN A 66 -0.16 31.99 -6.03
N LEU A 67 -1.41 31.55 -6.19
CA LEU A 67 -1.74 30.15 -6.40
C LEU A 67 -1.14 29.63 -7.72
N ILE A 68 -0.31 28.59 -7.62
CA ILE A 68 0.28 27.91 -8.78
C ILE A 68 -0.38 26.54 -8.91
N THR A 69 -1.21 26.35 -9.93
CA THR A 69 -1.98 25.12 -10.15
C THR A 69 -1.14 23.84 -10.14
N PRO A 70 0.02 23.77 -10.82
CA PRO A 70 0.92 22.61 -10.71
C PRO A 70 1.34 22.27 -9.28
N HIS A 71 1.56 23.27 -8.43
CA HIS A 71 1.96 23.05 -7.04
C HIS A 71 0.81 22.46 -6.22
N ILE A 72 -0.41 22.99 -6.40
CA ILE A 72 -1.61 22.49 -5.75
C ILE A 72 -1.90 21.05 -6.17
N VAL A 73 -1.80 20.75 -7.47
CA VAL A 73 -2.01 19.39 -7.98
C VAL A 73 -0.96 18.42 -7.41
N LYS A 74 0.31 18.83 -7.34
CA LYS A 74 1.38 18.00 -6.75
C LYS A 74 1.11 17.74 -5.26
N ALA A 75 0.71 18.76 -4.51
CA ALA A 75 0.33 18.65 -3.11
C ALA A 75 -0.86 17.69 -2.89
N ILE A 76 -1.93 17.83 -3.67
CA ILE A 76 -3.10 16.95 -3.62
C ILE A 76 -2.72 15.51 -3.95
N ASN A 77 -1.87 15.29 -4.95
CA ASN A 77 -1.41 13.95 -5.32
C ASN A 77 -0.61 13.28 -4.19
N ALA A 78 0.25 14.03 -3.50
CA ALA A 78 0.99 13.51 -2.35
C ALA A 78 0.07 13.17 -1.16
N LEU A 79 -0.90 14.03 -0.86
CA LEU A 79 -1.94 13.73 0.13
C LEU A 79 -2.74 12.48 -0.27
N SER A 80 -3.14 12.37 -1.54
CA SER A 80 -3.89 11.23 -2.06
C SER A 80 -3.11 9.91 -1.96
N LEU A 81 -1.82 9.92 -2.34
CA LEU A 81 -0.96 8.75 -2.22
C LEU A 81 -0.81 8.32 -0.74
N THR A 82 -0.52 9.28 0.13
CA THR A 82 -0.39 9.01 1.57
C THR A 82 -1.69 8.46 2.15
N ALA A 83 -2.83 9.02 1.74
CA ALA A 83 -4.15 8.57 2.16
C ALA A 83 -4.46 7.16 1.69
N SER A 84 -4.10 6.81 0.46
CA SER A 84 -4.25 5.46 -0.08
C SER A 84 -3.44 4.45 0.74
N LEU A 85 -2.15 4.75 0.99
CA LEU A 85 -1.27 3.89 1.77
C LEU A 85 -1.77 3.70 3.21
N TRP A 86 -2.34 4.74 3.81
CA TRP A 86 -2.93 4.69 5.16
C TRP A 86 -4.25 3.91 5.21
N ASN A 87 -5.16 4.18 4.29
CA ASN A 87 -6.50 3.60 4.29
C ASN A 87 -6.51 2.11 3.93
N HIS A 88 -5.51 1.64 3.19
CA HIS A 88 -5.39 0.25 2.72
C HIS A 88 -4.32 -0.56 3.46
N ASP A 89 -3.72 -0.02 4.54
CA ASP A 89 -2.71 -0.70 5.35
C ASP A 89 -1.53 -1.26 4.52
N VAL A 90 -1.19 -0.59 3.41
CA VAL A 90 -0.10 -1.02 2.50
C VAL A 90 1.23 -0.90 3.23
N ILE A 91 1.42 0.18 3.98
CA ILE A 91 2.58 0.41 4.86
C ILE A 91 2.07 0.40 6.29
N GLU A 92 2.94 -0.02 7.22
CA GLU A 92 2.64 -0.01 8.64
C GLU A 92 2.29 1.41 9.09
N LYS A 93 1.07 1.59 9.61
CA LYS A 93 0.55 2.86 10.12
C LYS A 93 1.54 3.60 11.04
N PRO A 94 2.28 2.93 11.94
CA PRO A 94 3.36 3.57 12.69
C PRO A 94 4.37 4.35 11.86
N ILE A 95 4.85 3.76 10.77
CA ILE A 95 5.87 4.35 9.90
C ILE A 95 5.30 5.57 9.19
N LEU A 96 4.08 5.44 8.64
CA LEU A 96 3.37 6.53 7.99
C LEU A 96 3.11 7.69 8.95
N TYR A 97 2.63 7.37 10.16
CA TYR A 97 2.32 8.36 11.17
C TYR A 97 3.58 9.12 11.62
N GLN A 98 4.63 8.40 12.03
CA GLN A 98 5.86 9.01 12.53
C GLN A 98 6.56 9.87 11.47
N SER A 99 6.53 9.45 10.20
CA SER A 99 7.30 10.12 9.14
C SER A 99 6.51 11.21 8.42
N TYR A 100 5.19 11.04 8.27
CA TYR A 100 4.38 11.87 7.36
C TYR A 100 3.19 12.55 8.02
N TRP A 101 2.81 12.24 9.27
CA TRP A 101 1.63 12.86 9.88
C TRP A 101 1.74 14.39 9.94
N MET A 102 2.86 14.93 10.45
CA MET A 102 3.03 16.37 10.59
C MET A 102 3.02 17.10 9.24
N PRO A 103 3.80 16.66 8.21
CA PRO A 103 3.70 17.22 6.86
C PRO A 103 2.29 17.10 6.25
N TYR A 104 1.65 15.94 6.40
CA TYR A 104 0.31 15.67 5.90
C TYR A 104 -0.72 16.62 6.53
N LYS A 105 -0.69 16.76 7.86
CA LYS A 105 -1.58 17.65 8.61
C LYS A 105 -1.39 19.10 8.17
N LYS A 106 -0.13 19.58 8.14
CA LYS A 106 0.18 20.96 7.73
C LYS A 106 -0.39 21.27 6.35
N LEU A 107 -0.12 20.40 5.38
CA LEU A 107 -0.55 20.60 3.99
C LEU A 107 -2.07 20.46 3.82
N PHE A 108 -2.69 19.51 4.51
CA PHE A 108 -4.15 19.38 4.53
C PHE A 108 -4.80 20.64 5.09
N ASP A 109 -4.36 21.10 6.28
CA ASP A 109 -4.92 22.26 6.95
C ASP A 109 -4.77 23.52 6.09
N GLN A 110 -3.62 23.68 5.41
CA GLN A 110 -3.35 24.78 4.49
C GLN A 110 -4.25 24.75 3.25
N ILE A 111 -4.50 23.58 2.66
CA ILE A 111 -5.39 23.49 1.48
C ILE A 111 -6.86 23.71 1.89
N ASP A 112 -7.25 23.20 3.05
CA ASP A 112 -8.62 23.31 3.57
C ASP A 112 -8.98 24.75 3.95
N SER A 113 -7.98 25.55 4.39
CA SER A 113 -8.17 26.97 4.70
C SER A 113 -8.35 27.86 3.48
N ILE A 114 -7.88 27.44 2.30
CA ILE A 114 -7.92 28.25 1.08
C ILE A 114 -9.31 28.16 0.43
N ASP A 115 -10.10 29.23 0.59
CA ASP A 115 -11.42 29.39 -0.07
C ASP A 115 -11.33 30.05 -1.46
N LYS A 116 -10.16 29.99 -2.12
CA LYS A 116 -9.92 30.53 -3.46
C LYS A 116 -10.04 29.45 -4.54
N LEU A 117 -10.46 29.87 -5.74
CA LEU A 117 -10.48 29.01 -6.93
C LEU A 117 -9.06 28.70 -7.38
N VAL A 118 -8.83 27.47 -7.82
CA VAL A 118 -7.56 27.07 -8.42
C VAL A 118 -7.45 27.68 -9.82
N PRO A 119 -6.34 28.38 -10.16
CA PRO A 119 -6.20 28.99 -11.48
C PRO A 119 -6.38 27.97 -12.62
N GLY A 120 -7.26 28.29 -13.57
CA GLY A 120 -7.58 27.39 -14.69
C GLY A 120 -8.52 26.24 -14.35
N LYS A 121 -9.08 26.18 -13.13
CA LYS A 121 -10.13 25.24 -12.72
C LYS A 121 -11.35 25.98 -12.14
N GLN A 122 -12.49 25.31 -12.12
CA GLN A 122 -13.73 25.83 -11.52
C GLN A 122 -13.93 25.37 -10.06
N GLU A 123 -12.93 24.69 -9.49
CA GLU A 123 -13.00 24.08 -8.15
C GLU A 123 -12.18 24.92 -7.16
N LYS A 124 -12.61 24.98 -5.89
CA LYS A 124 -11.82 25.57 -4.82
C LYS A 124 -10.73 24.59 -4.38
N CYS A 125 -9.67 25.11 -3.75
CA CYS A 125 -8.58 24.27 -3.25
C CYS A 125 -9.09 23.17 -2.31
N LYS A 126 -9.98 23.50 -1.37
CA LYS A 126 -10.63 22.54 -0.46
C LYS A 126 -11.50 21.48 -1.14
N ASP A 127 -12.02 21.77 -2.34
CA ASP A 127 -12.86 20.82 -3.08
C ASP A 127 -12.01 19.70 -3.71
N LEU A 128 -10.70 19.95 -3.89
CA LEU A 128 -9.74 18.95 -4.35
C LEU A 128 -9.39 17.93 -3.25
N LEU A 129 -9.73 18.20 -1.98
CA LEU A 129 -9.55 17.25 -0.88
C LEU A 129 -10.61 16.15 -0.95
N SER A 130 -10.20 15.03 -1.54
CA SER A 130 -11.05 13.85 -1.71
C SER A 130 -11.52 13.27 -0.37
N ARG A 131 -12.56 12.42 -0.44
CA ARG A 131 -13.06 11.69 0.73
C ARG A 131 -11.99 10.82 1.38
N ASP A 132 -11.12 10.21 0.58
CA ASP A 132 -10.06 9.33 1.09
C ASP A 132 -8.99 10.12 1.84
N ILE A 133 -8.65 11.32 1.35
CA ILE A 133 -7.75 12.27 2.01
C ILE A 133 -8.34 12.68 3.38
N LYS A 134 -9.62 13.05 3.42
CA LYS A 134 -10.32 13.42 4.66
C LYS A 134 -10.41 12.26 5.65
N LYS A 135 -10.67 11.05 5.15
CA LYS A 135 -10.70 9.82 5.95
C LYS A 135 -9.33 9.51 6.56
N ALA A 136 -8.26 9.63 5.78
CA ALA A 136 -6.90 9.41 6.27
C ALA A 136 -6.50 10.47 7.29
N TYR A 137 -6.84 11.75 7.07
CA TYR A 137 -6.62 12.82 8.04
C TYR A 137 -7.26 12.49 9.39
N SER A 138 -8.56 12.17 9.38
CA SER A 138 -9.29 11.80 10.60
C SER A 138 -8.71 10.55 11.26
N GLY A 139 -8.35 9.54 10.44
CA GLY A 139 -7.74 8.31 10.93
C GLY A 139 -6.40 8.55 11.64
N MET A 140 -5.51 9.33 11.02
CA MET A 140 -4.22 9.69 11.61
C MET A 140 -4.41 10.57 12.85
N ASN A 141 -5.26 11.60 12.78
CA ASN A 141 -5.50 12.49 13.91
C ASN A 141 -6.04 11.76 15.15
N ASN A 142 -6.86 10.73 14.95
CA ASN A 142 -7.42 9.89 16.02
C ASN A 142 -6.52 8.70 16.40
N THR A 143 -5.33 8.59 15.79
CA THR A 143 -4.39 7.52 16.10
C THR A 143 -3.68 7.83 17.41
N ASP A 144 -3.91 6.97 18.39
CA ASP A 144 -3.18 7.00 19.65
C ASP A 144 -1.75 6.48 19.45
N LEU A 145 -0.77 7.36 19.68
CA LEU A 145 0.66 7.06 19.61
C LEU A 145 1.06 5.84 20.45
N SER A 146 0.35 5.57 21.55
CA SER A 146 0.62 4.42 22.43
C SER A 146 0.32 3.06 21.77
N LYS A 147 -0.65 3.02 20.83
CA LYS A 147 -0.98 1.82 20.03
C LYS A 147 -0.07 1.64 18.82
N VAL A 148 0.66 2.69 18.45
CA VAL A 148 1.60 2.73 17.32
C VAL A 148 3.00 2.26 17.73
N LEU A 149 3.37 2.44 19.00
CA LEU A 149 4.69 2.11 19.54
C LEU A 149 4.87 0.67 20.02
N THR A 150 3.86 -0.20 19.95
CA THR A 150 4.00 -1.62 20.33
C THR A 150 4.74 -2.41 19.26
N THR A 151 6.05 -2.21 19.16
CA THR A 151 6.96 -3.26 18.74
C THR A 151 7.45 -3.91 20.02
N ASN A 152 6.92 -5.09 20.36
CA ASN A 152 7.56 -5.92 21.37
C ASN A 152 8.93 -6.32 20.82
N LEU A 153 9.97 -5.68 21.34
CA LEU A 153 11.37 -6.13 21.23
C LEU A 153 11.56 -7.42 22.04
#